data_AF-F1TBL8-F1
#
_entry.id   AF-F1TBL8-F1
#
_cell.length_a   1.000
_cell.length_b   1.000
_cell.length_c   1.000
_cell.angle_alpha   90.00
_cell.angle_beta   90.00
_cell.angle_gamma   90.00
#
_symmetry.space_group_name_H-M   'P 1'
#
loop_
_entity.id
_entity.type
_entity.pdbx_description
1 polymer ?
#
loop_
_entity_poly.entity_id
_entity_poly.type
_entity_poly.pdbx_seq_one_letter_code
_entity_poly.pdbx_strand_id
1 'polypeptide(L)'
;MAVNTANYNLKKPSQEDFYNIEDHNGNMDIIDTQIKRVETELEGHVGDTQSHVPHLGTTVNNGNTYTIDSEKTISDGSKFSVKFNAIATGPATLSISSDELARSLKKPSGEDFKPKAGIYSFIRDGENFQLLGEGGEYGNVTAPKVLKGFTFGTENGLEVGTLDIPEEGWWNPHGQWYNCADYETTTFWKDIGSCVCDEKLYYIATFSMSETLKTKMYNPTTNVWSDETPPPVPIVYHSYVLGVFNHKIYWYTNSQPTSTTDIIYIYDTIAKTWSNITAKTPTMKGPSCRWVMSDENTFYNIGGDNSYEVWLYNKSLDTVTIKGHAPVFLAYSGMVYNPNNNSIYCFGTNVYSGATKTYVYNCTTNTWTQLASMFSNDSWIYFSAIIKDSNNILVGGGSKYSYAMSTILYNYDITLNSYSVHLIPPSQKSCGSIALVNNKLYWFGGYNYPSITPNTFAYFY
;
A
#
# COMPACT_ATOMS: atom_id res chain seq x y z
N MET A 1 -56.54 12.72 70.44
CA MET A 1 -56.40 11.47 69.67
C MET A 1 -54.98 10.96 69.90
N ALA A 2 -54.81 9.67 70.20
CA ALA A 2 -53.48 9.08 70.41
C ALA A 2 -52.61 9.29 69.16
N VAL A 3 -51.39 9.77 69.35
CA VAL A 3 -50.43 10.01 68.28
C VAL A 3 -49.42 8.87 68.29
N ASN A 4 -49.27 8.16 67.18
CA ASN A 4 -48.36 7.03 67.12
C ASN A 4 -46.95 7.47 66.67
N THR A 5 -45.94 6.64 66.94
CA THR A 5 -44.59 6.79 66.35
C THR A 5 -44.61 6.46 64.86
N ALA A 6 -43.71 7.05 64.08
CA ALA A 6 -43.73 6.94 62.61
C ALA A 6 -43.32 5.56 62.07
N ASN A 7 -42.35 4.89 62.72
CA ASN A 7 -41.71 3.70 62.15
C ASN A 7 -42.39 2.39 62.58
N TYR A 8 -42.76 2.30 63.86
CA TYR A 8 -43.31 1.07 64.45
C TYR A 8 -44.75 1.24 64.95
N ASN A 9 -45.36 2.40 64.68
CA ASN A 9 -46.73 2.71 65.06
C ASN A 9 -47.04 2.57 66.56
N LEU A 10 -46.01 2.64 67.43
CA LEU A 10 -46.16 2.60 68.89
C LEU A 10 -47.02 3.75 69.38
N LYS A 11 -47.95 3.49 70.30
CA LYS A 11 -48.80 4.51 70.91
C LYS A 11 -47.97 5.40 71.83
N LYS A 12 -48.02 6.72 71.65
CA LYS A 12 -47.39 7.67 72.58
C LYS A 12 -48.40 8.05 73.69
N PRO A 13 -47.98 8.06 74.97
CA PRO A 13 -48.83 8.59 76.03
C PRO A 13 -49.03 10.11 75.84
N SER A 14 -50.23 10.63 76.10
CA SER A 14 -50.47 12.06 76.22
C SER A 14 -49.87 12.62 77.51
N GLN A 15 -49.58 13.93 77.54
CA GLN A 15 -49.17 14.61 78.79
C GLN A 15 -50.25 14.57 79.88
N GLU A 16 -51.51 14.35 79.49
CA GLU A 16 -52.66 14.27 80.40
C GLU A 16 -53.08 12.82 80.70
N ASP A 17 -52.46 11.81 80.07
CA ASP A 17 -52.82 10.39 80.25
C ASP A 17 -52.15 9.82 81.51
N PHE A 18 -52.93 9.08 82.32
CA PHE A 18 -52.36 8.16 83.33
C PHE A 18 -51.76 6.94 82.62
N TYR A 19 -50.74 6.33 83.24
CA TYR A 19 -50.07 5.16 82.67
C TYR A 19 -51.06 4.03 82.36
N ASN A 20 -51.19 3.69 81.07
CA ASN A 20 -52.04 2.60 80.60
C ASN A 20 -51.20 1.34 80.35
N ILE A 21 -51.42 0.32 81.20
CA ILE A 21 -50.73 -0.97 81.12
C ILE A 21 -51.02 -1.67 79.79
N GLU A 22 -52.23 -1.56 79.23
CA GLU A 22 -52.59 -2.21 77.97
C GLU A 22 -51.84 -1.59 76.79
N ASP A 23 -51.70 -0.26 76.77
CA ASP A 23 -50.95 0.42 75.72
C ASP A 23 -49.45 0.14 75.82
N HIS A 24 -48.92 0.03 77.04
CA HIS A 24 -47.53 -0.36 77.25
C HIS A 24 -47.26 -1.80 76.78
N ASN A 25 -48.08 -2.76 77.21
CA ASN A 25 -47.94 -4.16 76.81
C ASN A 25 -48.07 -4.32 75.28
N GLY A 26 -49.05 -3.65 74.66
CA GLY A 26 -49.19 -3.67 73.21
C GLY A 26 -47.99 -3.06 72.46
N ASN A 27 -47.38 -2.00 72.98
CA ASN A 27 -46.14 -1.46 72.42
C ASN A 27 -44.95 -2.42 72.61
N MET A 28 -44.85 -3.09 73.76
CA MET A 28 -43.79 -4.05 74.05
C MET A 28 -43.88 -5.28 73.16
N ASP A 29 -45.08 -5.80 72.88
CA ASP A 29 -45.29 -6.90 71.93
C ASP A 29 -44.82 -6.54 70.51
N ILE A 30 -45.08 -5.29 70.07
CA ILE A 30 -44.59 -4.79 68.79
C ILE A 30 -43.05 -4.74 68.79
N ILE A 31 -42.44 -4.21 69.85
CA ILE A 31 -40.98 -4.09 69.94
C ILE A 31 -40.32 -5.47 69.94
N ASP A 32 -40.82 -6.41 70.75
CA ASP A 32 -40.30 -7.79 70.83
C ASP A 32 -40.33 -8.47 69.46
N THR A 33 -41.47 -8.38 68.77
CA THR A 33 -41.63 -8.92 67.42
C THR A 33 -40.62 -8.33 66.42
N GLN A 34 -40.42 -7.01 66.45
CA GLN A 34 -39.48 -6.35 65.52
C GLN A 34 -38.01 -6.68 65.86
N ILE A 35 -37.64 -6.75 67.14
CA ILE A 35 -36.29 -7.15 67.56
C ILE A 35 -36.02 -8.58 67.10
N LYS A 36 -36.96 -9.50 67.30
CA LYS A 36 -36.78 -10.90 66.88
C LYS A 36 -36.65 -11.02 65.35
N ARG A 37 -37.41 -10.22 64.62
CA ARG A 37 -37.29 -10.13 63.15
C ARG A 37 -35.89 -9.65 62.73
N VAL A 38 -35.39 -8.57 63.32
CA VAL A 38 -34.05 -8.03 63.01
C VAL A 38 -32.95 -9.04 63.36
N GLU A 39 -33.07 -9.73 64.49
CA GLU A 39 -32.14 -10.81 64.86
C GLU A 39 -32.14 -11.92 63.80
N THR A 40 -33.33 -12.36 63.37
CA THR A 40 -33.47 -13.38 62.32
C THR A 40 -32.88 -12.92 60.98
N GLU A 41 -33.14 -11.66 60.59
CA GLU A 41 -32.57 -11.05 59.37
C GLU A 41 -31.04 -10.92 59.47
N LEU A 42 -30.50 -10.57 60.64
CA LEU A 42 -29.06 -10.45 60.88
C LEU A 42 -28.36 -11.82 60.88
N GLU A 43 -28.93 -12.82 61.54
CA GLU A 43 -28.43 -14.21 61.50
C GLU A 43 -28.42 -14.74 60.07
N GLY A 44 -29.49 -14.48 59.31
CA GLY A 44 -29.56 -14.79 57.88
C GLY A 44 -28.49 -14.06 57.06
N HIS A 45 -28.26 -12.77 57.34
CA HIS A 45 -27.26 -11.96 56.65
C HIS A 45 -25.81 -12.36 56.99
N VAL A 46 -25.52 -12.71 58.25
CA VAL A 46 -24.20 -13.19 58.69
C VAL A 46 -23.91 -14.58 58.09
N GLY A 47 -24.94 -15.40 57.88
CA GLY A 47 -24.83 -16.66 57.14
C GLY A 47 -24.67 -16.49 55.63
N ASP A 48 -24.91 -15.30 55.07
CA ASP A 48 -24.77 -14.99 53.65
C ASP A 48 -23.33 -14.60 53.29
N THR A 49 -22.43 -15.59 53.27
CA THR A 49 -21.09 -15.44 52.71
C THR A 49 -21.09 -15.33 51.19
N GLN A 50 -22.23 -15.51 50.51
CA GLN A 50 -22.34 -15.39 49.05
C GLN A 50 -22.43 -13.91 48.61
N SER A 51 -22.99 -13.03 49.42
CA SER A 51 -23.13 -11.60 49.11
C SER A 51 -21.86 -10.77 49.36
N HIS A 52 -20.97 -11.20 50.25
CA HIS A 52 -19.71 -10.50 50.55
C HIS A 52 -18.54 -11.19 49.85
N VAL A 53 -17.73 -10.46 49.08
CA VAL A 53 -16.51 -11.01 48.46
C VAL A 53 -15.34 -10.88 49.44
N PRO A 54 -14.90 -11.94 50.15
CA PRO A 54 -13.83 -11.84 51.13
C PRO A 54 -12.48 -11.53 50.48
N HIS A 55 -11.70 -10.66 51.12
CA HIS A 55 -10.26 -10.58 50.90
C HIS A 55 -9.52 -11.50 51.86
N LEU A 56 -8.61 -12.34 51.34
CA LEU A 56 -7.88 -13.37 52.10
C LEU A 56 -6.51 -12.90 52.60
N GLY A 57 -5.99 -11.78 52.09
CA GLY A 57 -4.67 -11.27 52.46
C GLY A 57 -3.61 -11.52 51.40
N THR A 58 -2.35 -11.65 51.83
CA THR A 58 -1.17 -11.78 50.94
C THR A 58 -0.54 -13.15 51.05
N THR A 59 -0.37 -13.84 49.93
CA THR A 59 0.17 -15.20 49.88
C THR A 59 1.65 -15.24 50.24
N VAL A 60 2.11 -16.44 50.60
CA VAL A 60 3.52 -16.85 50.53
C VAL A 60 3.67 -17.95 49.48
N ASN A 61 4.84 -18.07 48.87
CA ASN A 61 5.03 -18.99 47.74
C ASN A 61 6.38 -19.70 47.77
N ASN A 62 6.40 -20.89 47.18
CA ASN A 62 7.60 -21.60 46.76
C ASN A 62 7.46 -21.97 45.28
N GLY A 63 8.17 -21.26 44.40
CA GLY A 63 7.93 -21.34 42.96
C GLY A 63 6.50 -20.89 42.60
N ASN A 64 5.80 -21.69 41.81
CA ASN A 64 4.42 -21.41 41.36
C ASN A 64 3.34 -21.97 42.32
N THR A 65 3.73 -22.48 43.49
CA THR A 65 2.79 -22.96 44.52
C THR A 65 2.62 -21.89 45.58
N TYR A 66 1.41 -21.33 45.66
CA TYR A 66 1.05 -20.27 46.59
C TYR A 66 0.20 -20.82 47.73
N THR A 67 0.36 -20.23 48.91
CA THR A 67 -0.41 -20.58 50.10
C THR A 67 -0.85 -19.33 50.84
N ILE A 68 -2.01 -19.39 51.49
CA ILE A 68 -2.52 -18.33 52.36
C ILE A 68 -3.17 -18.96 53.58
N ASP A 69 -2.87 -18.40 54.76
CA ASP A 69 -3.55 -18.75 55.99
C ASP A 69 -4.78 -17.85 56.17
N SER A 70 -5.97 -18.43 56.15
CA SER A 70 -7.26 -17.72 56.27
C SER A 70 -8.32 -18.63 56.87
N GLU A 71 -9.00 -18.13 57.91
CA GLU A 71 -10.14 -18.80 58.55
C GLU A 71 -11.44 -18.73 57.71
N LYS A 72 -11.44 -17.94 56.62
CA LYS A 72 -12.62 -17.78 55.76
C LYS A 72 -12.77 -18.97 54.82
N THR A 73 -13.89 -19.67 54.94
CA THR A 73 -14.27 -20.76 54.02
C THR A 73 -14.80 -20.20 52.70
N ILE A 74 -14.25 -20.66 51.58
CA ILE A 74 -14.72 -20.34 50.22
C ILE A 74 -15.44 -21.56 49.66
N SER A 75 -16.77 -21.52 49.61
CA SER A 75 -17.59 -22.60 49.03
C SER A 75 -17.58 -22.56 47.49
N ASP A 76 -17.92 -23.67 46.84
CA ASP A 76 -18.11 -23.71 45.39
C ASP A 76 -19.12 -22.65 44.94
N GLY A 77 -18.85 -21.98 43.82
CA GLY A 77 -19.61 -20.83 43.31
C GLY A 77 -19.33 -19.51 44.04
N SER A 78 -18.49 -19.50 45.09
CA SER A 78 -18.20 -18.28 45.85
C SER A 78 -17.00 -17.53 45.30
N LYS A 79 -17.08 -16.19 45.35
CA LYS A 79 -16.01 -15.29 44.93
C LYS A 79 -15.08 -14.96 46.10
N PHE A 80 -13.82 -14.67 45.82
CA PHE A 80 -12.88 -14.13 46.81
C PHE A 80 -11.81 -13.30 46.11
N SER A 81 -11.03 -12.54 46.90
CA SER A 81 -9.84 -11.86 46.41
C SER A 81 -8.62 -12.19 47.25
N VAL A 82 -7.45 -12.19 46.63
CA VAL A 82 -6.18 -12.51 47.27
C VAL A 82 -5.05 -11.73 46.60
N LYS A 83 -4.04 -11.33 47.39
CA LYS A 83 -2.82 -10.68 46.89
C LYS A 83 -1.73 -11.72 46.69
N PHE A 84 -1.20 -11.84 45.48
CA PHE A 84 -0.01 -12.61 45.18
C PHE A 84 1.25 -11.79 45.47
N ASN A 85 2.18 -12.35 46.24
CA ASN A 85 3.41 -11.70 46.65
C ASN A 85 4.49 -11.64 45.54
N ALA A 86 4.45 -12.56 44.57
CA ALA A 86 5.43 -12.67 43.50
C ALA A 86 4.81 -13.19 42.19
N ILE A 87 5.48 -12.94 41.06
CA ILE A 87 5.08 -13.40 39.73
C ILE A 87 5.25 -14.93 39.57
N ALA A 88 4.27 -15.59 38.96
CA ALA A 88 4.35 -16.98 38.53
C ALA A 88 5.00 -17.08 37.14
N THR A 89 5.92 -18.03 36.96
CA THR A 89 6.61 -18.26 35.68
C THR A 89 6.04 -19.44 34.89
N GLY A 90 5.11 -20.19 35.48
CA GLY A 90 4.44 -21.35 34.89
C GLY A 90 3.07 -21.60 35.51
N PRO A 91 2.45 -22.78 35.26
CA PRO A 91 1.18 -23.17 35.86
C PRO A 91 1.24 -23.03 37.38
N ALA A 92 0.25 -22.35 37.96
CA ALA A 92 0.25 -21.95 39.36
C ALA A 92 -0.91 -22.56 40.13
N THR A 93 -0.67 -22.82 41.42
CA THR A 93 -1.68 -23.32 42.35
C THR A 93 -1.80 -22.42 43.58
N LEU A 94 -2.97 -22.40 44.20
CA LEU A 94 -3.22 -21.73 45.48
C LEU A 94 -3.85 -22.73 46.45
N SER A 95 -3.26 -22.83 47.65
CA SER A 95 -3.86 -23.52 48.79
C SER A 95 -4.31 -22.50 49.84
N ILE A 96 -5.55 -22.64 50.31
CA ILE A 96 -6.11 -21.85 51.41
C ILE A 96 -6.15 -22.78 52.63
N SER A 97 -5.67 -22.35 53.80
CA SER A 97 -5.64 -23.21 54.99
C SER A 97 -7.00 -23.78 55.38
N SER A 98 -8.10 -23.06 55.10
CA SER A 98 -9.47 -23.54 55.32
C SER A 98 -9.92 -24.70 54.40
N ASP A 99 -9.28 -24.92 53.26
CA ASP A 99 -9.66 -25.96 52.27
C ASP A 99 -8.67 -27.13 52.21
N GLU A 100 -7.47 -26.94 52.77
CA GLU A 100 -6.33 -27.90 52.81
C GLU A 100 -5.94 -28.54 51.46
N LEU A 101 -6.51 -28.06 50.35
CA LEU A 101 -6.30 -28.58 49.00
C LEU A 101 -5.69 -27.49 48.10
N ALA A 102 -4.61 -27.86 47.41
CA ALA A 102 -4.04 -27.02 46.37
C ALA A 102 -4.89 -27.08 45.10
N ARG A 103 -5.36 -25.92 44.63
CA ARG A 103 -6.17 -25.82 43.40
C ARG A 103 -5.43 -25.03 42.33
N SER A 104 -5.64 -25.40 41.06
CA SER A 104 -5.02 -24.68 39.95
C SER A 104 -5.68 -23.33 39.74
N LEU A 105 -4.88 -22.35 39.32
CA LEU A 105 -5.37 -21.04 38.91
C LEU A 105 -5.68 -21.07 37.42
N LYS A 106 -6.93 -20.78 37.05
CA LYS A 106 -7.43 -20.91 35.68
C LYS A 106 -8.04 -19.62 35.16
N LYS A 107 -7.99 -19.44 33.85
CA LYS A 107 -8.75 -18.41 33.12
C LYS A 107 -10.16 -18.92 32.81
N PRO A 108 -11.11 -18.03 32.47
CA PRO A 108 -12.43 -18.44 31.95
C PRO A 108 -12.37 -19.37 30.73
N SER A 109 -11.30 -19.31 29.93
CA SER A 109 -11.07 -20.21 28.80
C SER A 109 -10.63 -21.62 29.19
N GLY A 110 -10.29 -21.88 30.46
CA GLY A 110 -9.72 -23.16 30.94
C GLY A 110 -8.19 -23.23 30.92
N GLU A 111 -7.54 -22.25 30.28
CA GLU A 111 -6.08 -22.11 30.26
C GLU A 111 -5.51 -21.75 31.64
N ASP A 112 -4.22 -22.04 31.86
CA ASP A 112 -3.54 -21.71 33.12
C ASP A 112 -3.40 -20.19 33.31
N PHE A 113 -3.80 -19.72 34.48
CA PHE A 113 -3.57 -18.33 34.90
C PHE A 113 -2.23 -18.22 35.65
N LYS A 114 -1.41 -17.26 35.22
CA LYS A 114 -0.09 -16.96 35.82
C LYS A 114 -0.17 -15.60 36.53
N PRO A 115 -0.37 -15.57 37.87
CA PRO A 115 -0.48 -14.31 38.58
C PRO A 115 0.81 -13.49 38.48
N LYS A 116 0.69 -12.18 38.28
CA LYS A 116 1.77 -11.23 38.58
C LYS A 116 1.68 -10.85 40.07
N ALA A 117 2.67 -10.11 40.60
CA ALA A 117 2.53 -9.58 41.96
C ALA A 117 1.39 -8.55 41.99
N GLY A 118 0.35 -8.79 42.79
CA GLY A 118 -0.86 -7.97 42.74
C GLY A 118 -2.10 -8.63 43.36
N ILE A 119 -3.19 -7.87 43.42
CA ILE A 119 -4.48 -8.34 43.94
C ILE A 119 -5.33 -8.82 42.76
N TYR A 120 -5.94 -10.00 42.92
CA TYR A 120 -6.84 -10.59 41.94
C TYR A 120 -8.11 -11.09 42.61
N SER A 121 -9.17 -11.20 41.83
CA SER A 121 -10.46 -11.77 42.24
C SER A 121 -10.69 -13.09 41.51
N PHE A 122 -11.14 -14.10 42.22
CA PHE A 122 -11.44 -15.43 41.69
C PHE A 122 -12.85 -15.88 42.09
N ILE A 123 -13.33 -16.90 41.38
CA ILE A 123 -14.44 -17.75 41.80
C ILE A 123 -13.95 -19.18 41.96
N ARG A 124 -14.45 -19.89 42.98
CA ARG A 124 -14.24 -21.34 43.12
C ARG A 124 -15.24 -22.07 42.22
N ASP A 125 -14.77 -22.80 41.22
CA ASP A 125 -15.64 -23.44 40.21
C ASP A 125 -15.98 -24.91 40.52
N GLY A 126 -15.58 -25.41 41.70
CA GLY A 126 -15.71 -26.81 42.12
C GLY A 126 -14.37 -27.55 42.12
N GLU A 127 -13.54 -27.30 41.11
CA GLU A 127 -12.25 -27.99 40.93
C GLU A 127 -11.08 -27.02 41.08
N ASN A 128 -11.16 -25.85 40.45
CA ASN A 128 -10.11 -24.85 40.32
C ASN A 128 -10.56 -23.48 40.87
N PHE A 129 -9.61 -22.54 40.90
CA PHE A 129 -9.90 -21.12 41.09
C PHE A 129 -9.83 -20.40 39.76
N GLN A 130 -10.99 -19.96 39.26
CA GLN A 130 -11.10 -19.25 37.99
C GLN A 130 -11.02 -17.73 38.22
N LEU A 131 -10.13 -17.06 37.47
CA LEU A 131 -9.94 -15.61 37.54
C LEU A 131 -11.16 -14.85 37.04
N LEU A 132 -11.51 -13.77 37.74
CA LEU A 132 -12.54 -12.81 37.34
C LEU A 132 -11.90 -11.47 36.93
N GLY A 133 -12.25 -10.98 35.73
CA GLY A 133 -11.93 -9.61 35.30
C GLY A 133 -10.60 -9.43 34.55
N GLU A 134 -10.17 -10.41 33.75
CA GLU A 134 -9.06 -10.17 32.81
C GLU A 134 -9.51 -9.27 31.65
N GLY A 135 -8.61 -8.38 31.20
CA GLY A 135 -8.76 -7.70 29.92
C GLY A 135 -8.68 -8.71 28.77
N GLY A 136 -9.29 -8.37 27.62
CA GLY A 136 -9.37 -9.28 26.46
C GLY A 136 -8.00 -9.70 25.92
N GLU A 137 -8.02 -10.71 25.04
CA GLU A 137 -6.82 -11.22 24.38
C GLU A 137 -6.09 -10.11 23.59
N TYR A 138 -4.77 -10.07 23.72
CA TYR A 138 -3.94 -9.25 22.85
C TYR A 138 -3.74 -10.00 21.53
N GLY A 139 -3.88 -9.29 20.40
CA GLY A 139 -3.66 -9.87 19.07
C GLY A 139 -2.19 -10.21 18.79
N ASN A 140 -1.90 -10.72 17.59
CA ASN A 140 -0.56 -11.09 17.13
C ASN A 140 0.24 -9.93 16.48
N VAL A 141 -0.15 -8.68 16.75
CA VAL A 141 0.52 -7.49 16.22
C VAL A 141 1.86 -7.32 16.95
N THR A 142 2.90 -6.95 16.19
CA THR A 142 4.25 -6.68 16.70
C THR A 142 4.67 -5.26 16.36
N ALA A 143 5.67 -4.71 17.04
CA ALA A 143 6.12 -3.33 16.84
C ALA A 143 6.39 -2.94 15.37
N PRO A 144 7.00 -3.79 14.51
CA PRO A 144 7.19 -3.47 13.09
C PRO A 144 5.90 -3.36 12.26
N LYS A 145 4.75 -3.76 12.81
CA LYS A 145 3.42 -3.65 12.17
C LYS A 145 2.61 -2.46 12.67
N VAL A 146 3.12 -1.70 13.65
CA VAL A 146 2.45 -0.53 14.22
C VAL A 146 3.27 0.70 13.90
N LEU A 147 2.58 1.77 13.52
CA LEU A 147 3.19 3.05 13.16
C LEU A 147 4.05 3.60 14.28
N LYS A 148 5.22 4.12 13.89
CA LYS A 148 6.16 4.73 14.83
C LYS A 148 5.50 5.84 15.65
N GLY A 149 5.70 5.78 16.96
CA GLY A 149 5.12 6.73 17.91
C GLY A 149 3.71 6.38 18.40
N PHE A 150 3.02 5.42 17.78
CA PHE A 150 1.76 4.89 18.31
C PHE A 150 2.02 3.71 19.24
N THR A 151 1.24 3.61 20.32
CA THR A 151 1.33 2.52 21.28
C THR A 151 0.25 1.46 21.05
N PHE A 152 0.57 0.21 21.31
CA PHE A 152 -0.37 -0.92 21.28
C PHE A 152 -0.17 -1.83 22.50
N GLY A 153 -1.21 -2.54 22.92
CA GLY A 153 -1.16 -3.46 24.05
C GLY A 153 -0.62 -4.83 23.68
N THR A 154 0.21 -5.41 24.56
CA THR A 154 0.76 -6.77 24.49
C THR A 154 0.65 -7.46 25.86
N GLU A 155 0.97 -8.75 25.92
CA GLU A 155 1.07 -9.48 27.20
C GLU A 155 2.08 -8.87 28.18
N ASN A 156 3.09 -8.16 27.65
CA ASN A 156 4.13 -7.49 28.42
C ASN A 156 3.77 -6.03 28.78
N GLY A 157 2.64 -5.53 28.31
CA GLY A 157 2.19 -4.14 28.51
C GLY A 157 2.13 -3.35 27.20
N LEU A 158 2.17 -2.02 27.30
CA LEU A 158 2.19 -1.15 26.12
C LEU A 158 3.56 -1.20 25.44
N GLU A 159 3.57 -1.50 24.14
CA GLU A 159 4.74 -1.36 23.27
C GLU A 159 4.53 -0.20 22.29
N VAL A 160 5.63 0.33 21.74
CA VAL A 160 5.62 1.42 20.74
C VAL A 160 5.90 0.83 19.36
N GLY A 161 5.12 1.24 18.37
CA GLY A 161 5.34 0.86 16.98
C GLY A 161 6.69 1.32 16.44
N THR A 162 7.24 0.57 15.49
CA THR A 162 8.51 0.86 14.80
C THR A 162 8.36 0.86 13.28
N LEU A 163 7.13 0.77 12.76
CA LEU A 163 6.88 0.94 11.33
C LEU A 163 7.14 2.40 10.97
N ASP A 164 8.31 2.67 10.42
CA ASP A 164 8.63 3.92 9.72
C ASP A 164 7.92 3.89 8.36
N ILE A 165 6.94 4.78 8.16
CA ILE A 165 6.42 5.07 6.81
C ILE A 165 7.43 6.02 6.17
N PRO A 166 7.91 5.77 4.94
CA PRO A 166 8.69 6.78 4.23
C PRO A 166 7.89 8.10 4.15
N GLU A 167 8.58 9.23 4.30
CA GLU A 167 8.06 10.61 4.31
C GLU A 167 7.37 11.06 3.00
N GLU A 168 6.84 10.15 2.21
CA GLU A 168 5.93 10.49 1.14
C GLU A 168 4.55 10.66 1.77
N GLY A 169 4.08 11.92 1.89
CA GLY A 169 2.81 12.30 2.54
C GLY A 169 1.52 11.80 1.88
N TRP A 170 1.55 10.63 1.25
CA TRP A 170 0.46 9.99 0.52
C TRP A 170 0.22 8.61 1.13
N TRP A 171 -0.71 8.53 2.09
CA TRP A 171 -1.23 7.26 2.57
C TRP A 171 -1.97 6.58 1.42
N ASN A 172 -1.43 5.48 0.89
CA ASN A 172 -1.95 4.82 -0.30
C ASN A 172 -2.02 3.29 -0.08
N PRO A 173 -3.21 2.66 0.01
CA PRO A 173 -3.37 1.21 -0.16
C PRO A 173 -2.58 0.63 -1.34
N HIS A 174 -1.81 -0.43 -1.10
CA HIS A 174 -1.16 -1.21 -2.15
C HIS A 174 -2.19 -1.84 -3.08
N GLY A 175 -1.84 -2.05 -4.36
CA GLY A 175 -2.67 -2.78 -5.30
C GLY A 175 -3.66 -1.96 -6.15
N GLN A 176 -3.59 -0.62 -6.11
CA GLN A 176 -4.48 0.25 -6.89
C GLN A 176 -3.78 1.46 -7.54
N TRP A 177 -4.47 2.07 -8.49
CA TRP A 177 -4.03 3.31 -9.16
C TRP A 177 -4.40 4.55 -8.36
N TYR A 178 -3.48 5.51 -8.34
CA TYR A 178 -3.64 6.81 -7.70
C TYR A 178 -3.52 7.90 -8.72
N ASN A 179 -4.36 8.91 -8.53
CA ASN A 179 -4.22 10.16 -9.25
C ASN A 179 -3.06 10.97 -8.66
N CYS A 180 -2.10 11.37 -9.50
CA CYS A 180 -1.03 12.29 -9.13
C CYS A 180 -1.44 13.72 -9.49
N ALA A 181 -0.59 14.69 -9.19
CA ALA A 181 -0.75 16.03 -9.70
C ALA A 181 -0.72 15.98 -11.23
N ASP A 182 -1.69 16.66 -11.83
CA ASP A 182 -1.80 16.77 -13.28
C ASP A 182 -1.02 17.98 -13.80
N TYR A 183 -0.63 17.92 -15.07
CA TYR A 183 -0.17 19.09 -15.82
C TYR A 183 -1.28 19.56 -16.77
N GLU A 184 -1.29 20.85 -17.13
CA GLU A 184 -2.25 21.39 -18.09
C GLU A 184 -2.18 20.66 -19.44
N THR A 185 -3.30 20.10 -19.88
CA THR A 185 -3.45 19.49 -21.22
C THR A 185 -4.11 20.48 -22.18
N THR A 186 -3.57 20.63 -23.39
CA THR A 186 -4.23 21.38 -24.48
C THR A 186 -4.86 20.40 -25.47
N THR A 187 -5.86 20.86 -26.21
CA THR A 187 -6.91 20.06 -26.88
C THR A 187 -6.52 19.37 -28.19
N PHE A 188 -5.26 19.43 -28.62
CA PHE A 188 -4.86 18.92 -29.94
C PHE A 188 -3.60 18.05 -29.88
N TRP A 189 -3.58 17.05 -30.78
CA TRP A 189 -2.57 16.02 -31.06
C TRP A 189 -1.21 16.27 -30.41
N LYS A 190 -0.71 15.34 -29.61
CA LYS A 190 0.69 15.38 -29.17
C LYS A 190 1.31 14.00 -29.31
N ASP A 191 2.26 13.84 -30.22
CA ASP A 191 3.25 12.79 -30.05
C ASP A 191 4.09 13.18 -28.83
N ILE A 192 4.25 12.28 -27.87
CA ILE A 192 4.83 12.65 -26.57
C ILE A 192 6.12 11.89 -26.34
N GLY A 193 7.22 12.64 -26.18
CA GLY A 193 8.46 12.11 -25.64
C GLY A 193 8.40 12.11 -24.13
N SER A 194 8.17 10.96 -23.51
CA SER A 194 8.24 10.83 -22.05
C SER A 194 9.21 9.73 -21.61
N CYS A 195 9.82 9.91 -20.44
CA CYS A 195 10.79 8.98 -19.89
C CYS A 195 11.00 9.20 -18.38
N VAL A 196 11.80 8.32 -17.76
CA VAL A 196 12.35 8.53 -16.42
C VAL A 196 13.81 8.93 -16.57
N CYS A 197 14.20 10.01 -15.90
CA CYS A 197 15.59 10.39 -15.70
C CYS A 197 15.74 10.88 -14.26
N ASP A 198 16.79 10.49 -13.56
CA ASP A 198 17.07 10.96 -12.19
C ASP A 198 15.88 10.83 -11.23
N GLU A 199 15.24 9.67 -11.25
CA GLU A 199 14.06 9.34 -10.42
C GLU A 199 12.87 10.31 -10.61
N LYS A 200 12.86 11.05 -11.71
CA LYS A 200 11.79 11.99 -12.08
C LYS A 200 11.20 11.60 -13.41
N LEU A 201 9.93 11.96 -13.60
CA LEU A 201 9.26 11.75 -14.86
C LEU A 201 9.43 12.99 -15.72
N TYR A 202 9.88 12.82 -16.95
CA TYR A 202 10.01 13.90 -17.91
C TYR A 202 9.01 13.73 -19.03
N TYR A 203 8.45 14.86 -19.43
CA TYR A 203 7.55 15.01 -20.55
C TYR A 203 8.06 16.12 -21.46
N ILE A 204 8.26 15.81 -22.74
CA ILE A 204 8.62 16.76 -23.79
C ILE A 204 7.45 16.80 -24.78
N ALA A 205 6.71 17.91 -24.74
CA ALA A 205 5.50 18.13 -25.53
C ALA A 205 5.86 18.33 -27.00
N THR A 206 5.23 17.58 -27.91
CA THR A 206 5.38 17.84 -29.36
C THR A 206 4.08 17.92 -30.07
N PHE A 207 3.99 18.95 -30.93
CA PHE A 207 2.84 19.43 -31.68
C PHE A 207 2.00 20.48 -30.94
N SER A 208 2.21 21.73 -31.35
CA SER A 208 1.22 22.79 -31.23
C SER A 208 1.36 23.69 -32.46
N MET A 209 0.25 23.89 -33.18
CA MET A 209 0.19 24.82 -34.31
C MET A 209 0.20 26.29 -33.84
N SER A 210 0.18 26.55 -32.53
CA SER A 210 0.06 27.90 -31.94
C SER A 210 0.77 28.11 -30.60
N GLU A 211 1.47 27.12 -30.04
CA GLU A 211 2.15 27.22 -28.72
C GLU A 211 3.61 26.78 -28.80
N THR A 212 4.44 27.36 -27.93
CA THR A 212 5.84 26.96 -27.72
C THR A 212 5.90 25.55 -27.11
N LEU A 213 6.85 24.73 -27.59
CA LEU A 213 7.13 23.41 -26.99
C LEU A 213 7.53 23.57 -25.52
N LYS A 214 7.17 22.59 -24.69
CA LYS A 214 7.45 22.57 -23.26
C LYS A 214 8.19 21.30 -22.87
N THR A 215 9.18 21.46 -22.01
CA THR A 215 9.72 20.36 -21.20
C THR A 215 9.10 20.50 -19.82
N LYS A 216 8.54 19.41 -19.28
CA LYS A 216 8.02 19.36 -17.91
C LYS A 216 8.67 18.21 -17.17
N MET A 217 8.87 18.42 -15.88
CA MET A 217 9.40 17.44 -14.94
C MET A 217 8.41 17.25 -13.78
N TYR A 218 8.05 16.01 -13.51
CA TYR A 218 7.30 15.61 -12.33
C TYR A 218 8.25 15.04 -11.31
N ASN A 219 8.14 15.55 -10.08
CA ASN A 219 8.85 15.01 -8.93
C ASN A 219 7.91 14.10 -8.12
N PRO A 220 8.12 12.76 -8.13
CA PRO A 220 7.33 11.81 -7.36
C PRO A 220 7.28 12.07 -5.86
N THR A 221 8.33 12.65 -5.27
CA THR A 221 8.41 12.87 -3.82
C THR A 221 7.55 14.04 -3.35
N THR A 222 7.44 15.08 -4.18
CA THR A 222 6.64 16.27 -3.87
C THR A 222 5.26 16.24 -4.51
N ASN A 223 4.99 15.30 -5.43
CA ASN A 223 3.79 15.26 -6.28
C ASN A 223 3.54 16.59 -6.99
N VAL A 224 4.55 17.12 -7.68
CA VAL A 224 4.48 18.41 -8.39
C VAL A 224 5.09 18.31 -9.77
N TRP A 225 4.40 18.86 -10.76
CA TRP A 225 4.94 19.18 -12.08
C TRP A 225 5.58 20.56 -12.08
N SER A 226 6.72 20.69 -12.76
CA SER A 226 7.44 21.94 -12.96
C SER A 226 7.82 22.12 -14.43
N ASP A 227 7.89 23.38 -14.88
CA ASP A 227 8.40 23.72 -16.20
C ASP A 227 9.93 23.69 -16.20
N GLU A 228 10.50 23.12 -17.25
CA GLU A 228 11.93 23.02 -17.51
C GLU A 228 12.29 23.80 -18.78
N THR A 229 13.59 23.94 -19.09
CA THR A 229 14.04 24.66 -20.29
C THR A 229 13.39 24.04 -21.55
N PRO A 230 12.68 24.82 -22.38
CA PRO A 230 12.00 24.28 -23.55
C PRO A 230 13.00 23.83 -24.63
N PRO A 231 12.63 22.85 -25.48
CA PRO A 231 13.49 22.44 -26.60
C PRO A 231 13.80 23.62 -27.53
N PRO A 232 15.01 23.71 -28.09
CA PRO A 232 15.44 24.82 -28.96
C PRO A 232 14.91 24.65 -30.40
N VAL A 233 13.63 24.29 -30.56
CA VAL A 233 12.96 24.10 -31.85
C VAL A 233 11.54 24.68 -31.84
N PRO A 234 11.14 25.45 -32.87
CA PRO A 234 9.85 26.13 -32.86
C PRO A 234 8.65 25.23 -33.21
N ILE A 235 8.79 24.30 -34.16
CA ILE A 235 7.68 23.43 -34.64
C ILE A 235 8.23 22.03 -34.98
N VAL A 236 7.44 21.01 -34.64
CA VAL A 236 7.78 19.59 -34.78
C VAL A 236 6.55 18.77 -35.16
N TYR A 237 6.69 17.76 -36.01
CA TYR A 237 5.58 16.92 -36.47
C TYR A 237 5.46 15.62 -35.69
N HIS A 238 6.59 14.98 -35.41
CA HIS A 238 6.69 13.75 -34.63
C HIS A 238 7.89 13.84 -33.68
N SER A 239 7.75 13.21 -32.52
CA SER A 239 8.87 13.06 -31.60
C SER A 239 8.75 11.85 -30.69
N TYR A 240 9.87 11.51 -30.06
CA TYR A 240 9.94 10.48 -29.04
C TYR A 240 11.30 10.56 -28.32
N VAL A 241 11.36 9.95 -27.14
CA VAL A 241 12.62 9.74 -26.42
C VAL A 241 13.30 8.49 -26.96
N LEU A 242 14.59 8.61 -27.28
CA LEU A 242 15.45 7.53 -27.76
C LEU A 242 15.96 6.67 -26.61
N GLY A 243 16.19 7.34 -25.47
CA GLY A 243 16.57 6.77 -24.20
C GLY A 243 17.22 7.82 -23.31
N VAL A 244 17.78 7.34 -22.20
CA VAL A 244 18.39 8.15 -21.15
C VAL A 244 19.75 7.57 -20.82
N PHE A 245 20.76 8.43 -20.68
CA PHE A 245 22.10 8.02 -20.26
C PHE A 245 22.79 9.15 -19.49
N ASN A 246 23.36 8.84 -18.32
CA ASN A 246 24.16 9.76 -17.50
C ASN A 246 23.51 11.14 -17.33
N HIS A 247 22.30 11.19 -16.77
CA HIS A 247 21.53 12.42 -16.53
C HIS A 247 21.14 13.19 -17.82
N LYS A 248 21.10 12.51 -18.97
CA LYS A 248 20.75 13.13 -20.24
C LYS A 248 19.64 12.38 -20.95
N ILE A 249 18.63 13.13 -21.40
CA ILE A 249 17.51 12.63 -22.19
C ILE A 249 17.82 12.88 -23.66
N TYR A 250 17.90 11.80 -24.43
CA TYR A 250 18.10 11.85 -25.87
C TYR A 250 16.73 11.83 -26.54
N TRP A 251 16.41 12.90 -27.25
CA TRP A 251 15.11 13.12 -27.85
C TRP A 251 15.28 13.45 -29.32
N TYR A 252 14.44 12.83 -30.14
CA TYR A 252 14.43 13.05 -31.58
C TYR A 252 13.12 13.68 -31.99
N THR A 253 13.21 14.54 -32.99
CA THR A 253 12.06 15.10 -33.66
C THR A 253 12.35 15.35 -35.13
N ASN A 254 11.32 15.30 -35.97
CA ASN A 254 11.39 15.79 -37.33
C ASN A 254 10.73 17.20 -37.43
N SER A 255 11.54 18.20 -37.77
CA SER A 255 11.05 19.55 -38.02
C SER A 255 10.53 19.73 -39.45
N GLN A 256 11.06 18.96 -40.42
CA GLN A 256 10.60 18.92 -41.82
C GLN A 256 10.94 17.56 -42.48
N PRO A 257 10.02 16.91 -43.22
CA PRO A 257 10.19 15.56 -43.78
C PRO A 257 11.20 15.43 -44.94
N THR A 258 11.94 16.49 -45.29
CA THR A 258 12.75 16.55 -46.54
C THR A 258 14.26 16.66 -46.33
N SER A 259 14.78 16.56 -45.11
CA SER A 259 16.22 16.66 -44.85
C SER A 259 16.91 15.30 -44.72
N THR A 260 18.16 15.18 -45.18
CA THR A 260 19.02 13.99 -45.01
C THR A 260 19.81 14.00 -43.69
N THR A 261 19.43 14.90 -42.78
CA THR A 261 20.19 15.21 -41.56
C THR A 261 19.25 15.14 -40.37
N ASP A 262 19.44 14.12 -39.54
CA ASP A 262 18.66 13.95 -38.32
C ASP A 262 19.36 14.67 -37.16
N ILE A 263 18.59 15.43 -36.40
CA ILE A 263 19.07 16.09 -35.19
C ILE A 263 18.54 15.34 -33.98
N ILE A 264 19.46 14.84 -33.15
CA ILE A 264 19.13 14.26 -31.85
C ILE A 264 19.44 15.35 -30.83
N TYR A 265 18.41 15.87 -30.17
CA TYR A 265 18.56 16.83 -29.09
C TYR A 265 18.79 16.11 -27.77
N ILE A 266 19.59 16.73 -26.92
CA ILE A 266 20.05 16.15 -25.67
C ILE A 266 19.74 17.15 -24.56
N TYR A 267 18.82 16.80 -23.66
CA TYR A 267 18.52 17.59 -22.48
C TYR A 267 19.35 17.07 -21.30
N ASP A 268 20.21 17.93 -20.76
CA ASP A 268 20.94 17.65 -19.52
C ASP A 268 20.07 18.05 -18.32
N THR A 269 19.66 17.08 -17.51
CA THR A 269 18.74 17.29 -16.39
C THR A 269 19.39 17.97 -15.19
N ILE A 270 20.72 17.97 -15.11
CA ILE A 270 21.49 18.66 -14.06
C ILE A 270 21.74 20.11 -14.45
N ALA A 271 22.27 20.34 -15.66
CA ALA A 271 22.55 21.68 -16.16
C ALA A 271 21.29 22.42 -16.62
N LYS A 272 20.19 21.70 -16.88
CA LYS A 272 18.94 22.21 -17.44
C LYS A 272 19.12 22.90 -18.79
N THR A 273 20.03 22.37 -19.60
CA THR A 273 20.41 22.92 -20.91
C THR A 273 20.20 21.90 -22.01
N TRP A 274 19.84 22.41 -23.19
CA TRP A 274 19.78 21.63 -24.41
C TRP A 274 21.07 21.72 -25.20
N SER A 275 21.49 20.58 -25.74
CA SER A 275 22.51 20.46 -26.79
C SER A 275 21.96 19.56 -27.90
N ASN A 276 22.73 19.34 -28.97
CA ASN A 276 22.33 18.41 -30.01
C ASN A 276 23.54 17.76 -30.68
N ILE A 277 23.28 16.61 -31.31
CA ILE A 277 24.18 15.95 -32.24
C ILE A 277 23.47 15.77 -33.57
N THR A 278 24.24 15.66 -34.63
CA THR A 278 23.74 15.52 -35.99
C THR A 278 24.13 14.17 -36.57
N ALA A 279 23.15 13.34 -36.89
CA ALA A 279 23.36 12.08 -37.58
C ALA A 279 23.03 12.24 -39.07
N LYS A 280 24.05 12.16 -39.93
CA LYS A 280 23.86 12.24 -41.39
C LYS A 280 23.48 10.88 -41.94
N THR A 281 22.28 10.75 -42.50
CA THR A 281 21.88 9.52 -43.17
C THR A 281 21.89 9.66 -44.70
N PRO A 282 22.42 8.66 -45.44
CA PRO A 282 22.51 8.67 -46.91
C PRO A 282 21.20 8.89 -47.67
N THR A 283 20.05 8.52 -47.10
CA THR A 283 18.73 8.61 -47.76
C THR A 283 17.67 9.22 -46.84
N MET A 284 16.61 9.74 -47.47
CA MET A 284 15.47 10.40 -46.82
C MET A 284 14.71 9.41 -45.92
N LYS A 285 14.42 9.80 -44.68
CA LYS A 285 13.66 9.00 -43.72
C LYS A 285 12.18 9.36 -43.72
N GLY A 286 11.33 8.35 -43.57
CA GLY A 286 9.91 8.58 -43.30
C GLY A 286 9.70 9.07 -41.86
N PRO A 287 8.62 9.82 -41.56
CA PRO A 287 8.33 10.36 -40.23
C PRO A 287 8.17 9.30 -39.13
N SER A 288 7.96 8.05 -39.53
CA SER A 288 7.51 6.93 -38.69
C SER A 288 8.65 5.99 -38.26
N CYS A 289 9.89 6.24 -38.71
CA CYS A 289 11.07 5.51 -38.26
C CYS A 289 11.26 5.71 -36.75
N ARG A 290 11.80 4.70 -36.06
CA ARG A 290 12.11 4.80 -34.62
C ARG A 290 13.61 4.74 -34.40
N TRP A 291 14.12 5.71 -33.65
CA TRP A 291 15.45 5.68 -33.07
C TRP A 291 15.41 5.07 -31.66
N VAL A 292 16.37 4.21 -31.35
CA VAL A 292 16.58 3.60 -30.04
C VAL A 292 18.06 3.67 -29.71
N MET A 293 18.41 4.14 -28.51
CA MET A 293 19.80 4.11 -28.05
C MET A 293 20.08 2.81 -27.29
N SER A 294 21.25 2.19 -27.54
CA SER A 294 21.76 1.09 -26.72
C SER A 294 22.72 1.55 -25.64
N ASP A 295 23.46 2.62 -25.92
CA ASP A 295 24.41 3.28 -25.02
C ASP A 295 24.59 4.75 -25.43
N GLU A 296 25.51 5.48 -24.79
CA GLU A 296 25.78 6.89 -25.06
C GLU A 296 26.22 7.20 -26.51
N ASN A 297 26.86 6.24 -27.17
CA ASN A 297 27.45 6.41 -28.50
C ASN A 297 26.71 5.65 -29.59
N THR A 298 25.87 4.67 -29.26
CA THR A 298 25.29 3.76 -30.24
C THR A 298 23.78 3.95 -30.34
N PHE A 299 23.32 4.31 -31.54
CA PHE A 299 21.92 4.59 -31.85
C PHE A 299 21.47 3.76 -33.05
N TYR A 300 20.36 3.04 -32.91
CA TYR A 300 19.73 2.30 -33.98
C TYR A 300 18.54 3.07 -34.52
N ASN A 301 18.48 3.29 -35.82
CA ASN A 301 17.28 3.75 -36.51
C ASN A 301 16.67 2.60 -37.29
N ILE A 302 15.40 2.30 -37.03
CA ILE A 302 14.73 1.11 -37.52
C ILE A 302 13.43 1.49 -38.23
N GLY A 303 13.28 1.02 -39.47
CA GLY A 303 11.99 0.92 -40.14
C GLY A 303 11.41 2.24 -40.63
N GLY A 304 10.11 2.43 -40.41
CA GLY A 304 9.30 3.53 -40.97
C GLY A 304 8.31 3.07 -42.06
N ASP A 305 7.37 3.94 -42.44
CA ASP A 305 6.29 3.59 -43.40
C ASP A 305 6.83 3.31 -44.83
N ASN A 306 8.03 3.81 -45.15
CA ASN A 306 8.65 3.70 -46.48
C ASN A 306 10.07 3.14 -46.45
N SER A 307 10.54 2.60 -45.31
CA SER A 307 11.86 1.98 -45.21
C SER A 307 11.83 0.72 -44.34
N TYR A 308 12.55 -0.30 -44.80
CA TYR A 308 12.84 -1.50 -44.02
C TYR A 308 14.21 -1.42 -43.35
N GLU A 309 14.99 -0.38 -43.61
CA GLU A 309 16.39 -0.38 -43.24
C GLU A 309 16.61 -0.29 -41.73
N VAL A 310 17.69 -0.94 -41.31
CA VAL A 310 18.26 -0.80 -39.97
C VAL A 310 19.59 -0.08 -40.12
N TRP A 311 19.69 1.05 -39.45
CA TRP A 311 20.89 1.88 -39.45
C TRP A 311 21.48 1.94 -38.05
N LEU A 312 22.80 1.89 -37.96
CA LEU A 312 23.57 2.11 -36.75
C LEU A 312 24.33 3.42 -36.88
N TYR A 313 24.02 4.40 -36.05
CA TYR A 313 24.84 5.60 -35.87
C TYR A 313 25.74 5.43 -34.66
N ASN A 314 27.03 5.66 -34.86
CA ASN A 314 28.01 5.77 -33.80
C ASN A 314 28.42 7.25 -33.63
N LYS A 315 28.07 7.83 -32.48
CA LYS A 315 28.32 9.24 -32.13
C LYS A 315 29.81 9.58 -32.01
N SER A 316 30.62 8.71 -31.41
CA SER A 316 32.04 9.01 -31.17
C SER A 316 32.87 8.92 -32.44
N LEU A 317 32.45 8.09 -33.40
CA LEU A 317 33.08 7.97 -34.71
C LEU A 317 32.45 8.88 -35.77
N ASP A 318 31.27 9.44 -35.48
CA ASP A 318 30.41 10.15 -36.44
C ASP A 318 30.15 9.32 -37.72
N THR A 319 29.91 8.02 -37.54
CA THR A 319 29.71 7.08 -38.66
C THR A 319 28.32 6.47 -38.64
N VAL A 320 27.71 6.35 -39.82
CA VAL A 320 26.46 5.63 -40.04
C VAL A 320 26.73 4.35 -40.84
N THR A 321 26.22 3.22 -40.36
CA THR A 321 26.37 1.91 -41.00
C THR A 321 24.99 1.29 -41.26
N ILE A 322 24.76 0.80 -42.49
CA ILE A 322 23.57 -0.01 -42.79
C ILE A 322 23.78 -1.41 -42.24
N LYS A 323 22.88 -1.87 -41.38
CA LYS A 323 22.90 -3.20 -40.78
C LYS A 323 22.05 -4.21 -41.55
N GLY A 324 21.18 -3.76 -42.44
CA GLY A 324 20.33 -4.61 -43.27
C GLY A 324 18.88 -4.16 -43.22
N HIS A 325 17.96 -5.11 -43.35
CA HIS A 325 16.53 -4.83 -43.39
C HIS A 325 15.76 -5.57 -42.29
N ALA A 326 14.79 -4.87 -41.69
CA ALA A 326 13.71 -5.47 -40.92
C ALA A 326 12.84 -6.35 -41.83
N PRO A 327 12.22 -7.41 -41.28
CA PRO A 327 11.39 -8.33 -42.06
C PRO A 327 10.09 -7.71 -42.57
N VAL A 328 9.66 -6.60 -41.98
CA VAL A 328 8.45 -5.83 -42.34
C VAL A 328 8.68 -4.34 -42.12
N PHE A 329 7.80 -3.48 -42.65
CA PHE A 329 7.80 -2.06 -42.33
C PHE A 329 7.46 -1.86 -40.85
N LEU A 330 8.44 -1.42 -40.06
CA LEU A 330 8.28 -1.15 -38.63
C LEU A 330 7.99 0.34 -38.42
N ALA A 331 6.77 0.74 -38.76
CA ALA A 331 6.32 2.11 -38.55
C ALA A 331 5.49 2.23 -37.27
N TYR A 332 5.71 3.33 -36.53
CA TYR A 332 4.99 3.67 -35.31
C TYR A 332 5.07 2.62 -34.19
N SER A 333 5.98 1.67 -34.28
CA SER A 333 6.22 0.65 -33.26
C SER A 333 6.64 1.26 -31.93
N GLY A 334 6.20 0.66 -30.83
CA GLY A 334 6.84 0.86 -29.53
C GLY A 334 8.13 0.07 -29.49
N MET A 335 9.27 0.72 -29.26
CA MET A 335 10.57 0.04 -29.24
C MET A 335 11.29 0.24 -27.92
N VAL A 336 12.00 -0.79 -27.46
CA VAL A 336 12.83 -0.74 -26.27
C VAL A 336 14.07 -1.60 -26.44
N TYR A 337 15.23 -1.08 -26.03
CA TYR A 337 16.48 -1.83 -25.98
C TYR A 337 16.59 -2.59 -24.64
N ASN A 338 16.92 -3.87 -24.71
CA ASN A 338 17.22 -4.70 -23.56
C ASN A 338 18.74 -4.90 -23.44
N PRO A 339 19.39 -4.31 -22.43
CA PRO A 339 20.85 -4.43 -22.25
C PRO A 339 21.29 -5.85 -21.86
N ASN A 340 20.41 -6.68 -21.28
CA ASN A 340 20.80 -8.02 -20.81
C ASN A 340 21.10 -9.01 -21.93
N ASN A 341 20.51 -8.80 -23.11
CA ASN A 341 20.68 -9.67 -24.27
C ASN A 341 21.04 -8.91 -25.56
N ASN A 342 21.41 -7.63 -25.42
CA ASN A 342 21.79 -6.74 -26.52
C ASN A 342 20.79 -6.79 -27.69
N SER A 343 19.49 -6.64 -27.38
CA SER A 343 18.43 -6.77 -28.38
C SER A 343 17.41 -5.65 -28.29
N ILE A 344 16.84 -5.26 -29.44
CA ILE A 344 15.77 -4.26 -29.54
C ILE A 344 14.45 -4.99 -29.80
N TYR A 345 13.50 -4.81 -28.89
CA TYR A 345 12.15 -5.34 -29.02
C TYR A 345 11.24 -4.29 -29.65
N CYS A 346 10.48 -4.70 -30.66
CA CYS A 346 9.57 -3.87 -31.45
C CYS A 346 8.15 -4.40 -31.31
N PHE A 347 7.24 -3.57 -30.79
CA PHE A 347 5.86 -3.91 -30.48
C PHE A 347 4.88 -3.10 -31.33
N GLY A 348 4.06 -3.82 -32.11
CA GLY A 348 3.09 -3.22 -33.03
C GLY A 348 3.75 -2.60 -34.25
N THR A 349 3.09 -2.66 -35.38
CA THR A 349 3.63 -2.19 -36.67
C THR A 349 2.47 -1.68 -37.51
N ASN A 350 2.70 -0.66 -38.35
CA ASN A 350 1.70 -0.24 -39.30
C ASN A 350 1.50 -1.30 -40.40
N VAL A 351 0.46 -2.12 -40.23
CA VAL A 351 -0.12 -2.88 -41.33
C VAL A 351 -1.57 -2.45 -41.39
N TYR A 352 -2.01 -1.89 -42.52
CA TYR A 352 -3.39 -1.40 -42.72
C TYR A 352 -4.47 -2.48 -42.53
N SER A 353 -4.07 -3.75 -42.37
CA SER A 353 -4.88 -4.86 -41.88
C SER A 353 -3.99 -6.01 -41.35
N GLY A 354 -4.35 -6.64 -40.23
CA GLY A 354 -3.70 -7.87 -39.73
C GLY A 354 -3.31 -7.88 -38.24
N ALA A 355 -2.42 -8.82 -37.87
CA ALA A 355 -1.94 -9.04 -36.51
C ALA A 355 -1.05 -7.88 -35.98
N THR A 356 -1.15 -7.60 -34.68
CA THR A 356 -0.17 -6.77 -33.97
C THR A 356 1.05 -7.63 -33.64
N LYS A 357 2.02 -7.60 -34.54
CA LYS A 357 3.22 -8.45 -34.46
C LYS A 357 4.27 -7.86 -33.52
N THR A 358 5.12 -8.76 -33.05
CA THR A 358 6.28 -8.44 -32.22
C THR A 358 7.52 -9.01 -32.87
N TYR A 359 8.56 -8.19 -32.93
CA TYR A 359 9.85 -8.56 -33.49
C TYR A 359 10.95 -8.23 -32.51
N VAL A 360 12.00 -9.04 -32.51
CA VAL A 360 13.25 -8.72 -31.81
C VAL A 360 14.39 -8.69 -32.81
N TYR A 361 15.21 -7.64 -32.70
CA TYR A 361 16.46 -7.49 -33.42
C TYR A 361 17.62 -7.74 -32.47
N ASN A 362 18.41 -8.78 -32.74
CA ASN A 362 19.63 -9.05 -31.99
C ASN A 362 20.77 -8.21 -32.56
N CYS A 363 21.28 -7.28 -31.75
CA CYS A 363 22.28 -6.31 -32.18
C CYS A 363 23.67 -6.95 -32.38
N THR A 364 23.95 -8.08 -31.72
CA THR A 364 25.20 -8.84 -31.83
C THR A 364 25.25 -9.64 -33.11
N THR A 365 24.22 -10.45 -33.36
CA THR A 365 24.18 -11.36 -34.53
C THR A 365 23.62 -10.70 -35.78
N ASN A 366 23.06 -9.49 -35.66
CA ASN A 366 22.41 -8.77 -36.75
C ASN A 366 21.25 -9.59 -37.38
N THR A 367 20.45 -10.23 -36.54
CA THR A 367 19.36 -11.11 -36.97
C THR A 367 18.03 -10.66 -36.40
N TRP A 368 16.97 -10.86 -37.18
CA TRP A 368 15.59 -10.64 -36.76
C TRP A 368 14.91 -11.95 -36.37
N THR A 369 14.04 -11.89 -35.38
CA THR A 369 13.16 -13.01 -35.01
C THR A 369 11.75 -12.48 -34.79
N GLN A 370 10.76 -13.13 -35.42
CA GLN A 370 9.36 -12.87 -35.12
C GLN A 370 8.98 -13.61 -33.84
N LEU A 371 8.39 -12.88 -32.91
CA LEU A 371 7.94 -13.38 -31.62
C LEU A 371 6.41 -13.57 -31.63
N ALA A 372 5.86 -14.01 -30.51
CA ALA A 372 4.41 -14.09 -30.33
C ALA A 372 3.79 -12.71 -30.60
N SER A 373 2.68 -12.69 -31.34
CA SER A 373 1.95 -11.46 -31.64
C SER A 373 1.07 -11.10 -30.45
N MET A 374 0.96 -9.81 -30.14
CA MET A 374 0.07 -9.33 -29.07
C MET A 374 -1.40 -9.56 -29.42
N PHE A 375 -1.76 -9.33 -30.69
CA PHE A 375 -3.10 -9.59 -31.21
C PHE A 375 -2.99 -10.31 -32.56
N SER A 376 -3.78 -11.36 -32.76
CA SER A 376 -3.71 -12.20 -33.97
C SER A 376 -4.39 -11.58 -35.20
N ASN A 377 -5.41 -10.74 -35.00
CA ASN A 377 -6.25 -10.19 -36.08
C ASN A 377 -6.60 -8.72 -35.89
N ASP A 378 -5.83 -7.99 -35.08
CA ASP A 378 -6.10 -6.57 -34.77
C ASP A 378 -4.80 -5.78 -34.85
N SER A 379 -4.82 -4.65 -35.57
CA SER A 379 -3.62 -3.85 -35.88
C SER A 379 -3.53 -2.63 -34.97
N TRP A 380 -2.56 -2.66 -34.07
CA TRP A 380 -2.29 -1.60 -33.12
C TRP A 380 -0.88 -1.04 -33.31
N ILE A 381 -0.77 0.27 -33.12
CA ILE A 381 0.46 1.07 -33.26
C ILE A 381 0.60 2.01 -32.06
N TYR A 382 1.69 2.79 -32.01
CA TYR A 382 1.90 3.82 -30.99
C TYR A 382 1.97 3.29 -29.54
N PHE A 383 2.45 2.06 -29.36
CA PHE A 383 2.70 1.50 -28.04
C PHE A 383 3.88 2.19 -27.34
N SER A 384 3.83 2.19 -26.01
CA SER A 384 5.00 2.44 -25.17
C SER A 384 5.52 1.12 -24.62
N ALA A 385 6.84 0.99 -24.48
CA ALA A 385 7.47 -0.19 -23.93
C ALA A 385 8.61 0.20 -22.97
N ILE A 386 8.75 -0.52 -21.86
CA ILE A 386 9.82 -0.35 -20.88
C ILE A 386 10.29 -1.71 -20.36
N ILE A 387 11.61 -1.87 -20.19
CA ILE A 387 12.17 -3.04 -19.51
C ILE A 387 11.82 -2.94 -18.03
N LYS A 388 11.09 -3.92 -17.51
CA LYS A 388 10.74 -3.99 -16.08
C LYS A 388 11.81 -4.72 -15.29
N ASP A 389 12.28 -5.84 -15.83
CA ASP A 389 13.34 -6.66 -15.24
C ASP A 389 13.98 -7.53 -16.34
N SER A 390 14.85 -8.47 -15.96
CA SER A 390 15.61 -9.28 -16.92
C SER A 390 14.74 -10.13 -17.85
N ASN A 391 13.50 -10.45 -17.46
CA ASN A 391 12.62 -11.33 -18.23
C ASN A 391 11.34 -10.64 -18.73
N ASN A 392 11.01 -9.46 -18.19
CA ASN A 392 9.71 -8.83 -18.41
C ASN A 392 9.83 -7.45 -19.07
N ILE A 393 8.99 -7.26 -20.10
CA ILE A 393 8.81 -5.96 -20.75
C ILE A 393 7.36 -5.53 -20.57
N LEU A 394 7.15 -4.35 -19.99
CA LEU A 394 5.83 -3.76 -19.92
C LEU A 394 5.53 -3.04 -21.23
N VAL A 395 4.39 -3.38 -21.84
CA VAL A 395 3.95 -2.82 -23.12
C VAL A 395 2.52 -2.33 -22.97
N GLY A 396 2.28 -1.06 -23.24
CA GLY A 396 0.98 -0.47 -22.96
C GLY A 396 0.64 0.73 -23.80
N GLY A 397 -0.65 1.06 -23.76
CA GLY A 397 -1.25 2.11 -24.53
C GLY A 397 -1.43 1.66 -25.96
N GLY A 398 -1.10 2.54 -26.89
CA GLY A 398 -1.30 2.30 -28.31
C GLY A 398 -2.69 2.66 -28.79
N SER A 399 -2.81 2.74 -30.10
CA SER A 399 -4.07 2.99 -30.78
C SER A 399 -4.18 2.20 -32.07
N LYS A 400 -5.43 2.00 -32.49
CA LYS A 400 -5.76 1.61 -33.86
C LYS A 400 -5.61 2.79 -34.80
N TYR A 401 -5.57 2.49 -36.10
CA TYR A 401 -5.66 3.52 -37.13
C TYR A 401 -7.00 4.28 -37.09
N SER A 402 -8.07 3.63 -36.60
CA SER A 402 -9.37 4.27 -36.32
C SER A 402 -9.36 5.18 -35.09
N TYR A 403 -8.19 5.44 -34.49
CA TYR A 403 -7.99 6.23 -33.27
C TYR A 403 -8.61 5.65 -31.99
N ALA A 404 -9.07 4.41 -32.00
CA ALA A 404 -9.42 3.69 -30.77
C ALA A 404 -8.15 3.43 -29.96
N MET A 405 -8.14 3.79 -28.67
CA MET A 405 -6.98 3.70 -27.78
C MET A 405 -7.15 2.59 -26.73
N SER A 406 -6.04 2.12 -26.17
CA SER A 406 -6.03 1.05 -25.17
C SER A 406 -6.00 1.60 -23.75
N THR A 407 -6.68 0.89 -22.84
CA THR A 407 -6.60 1.04 -21.37
C THR A 407 -5.88 -0.14 -20.72
N ILE A 408 -5.13 -0.94 -21.47
CA ILE A 408 -4.49 -2.15 -20.96
C ILE A 408 -2.97 -2.01 -21.02
N LEU A 409 -2.32 -2.38 -19.91
CA LEU A 409 -0.90 -2.60 -19.82
C LEU A 409 -0.63 -4.10 -19.80
N TYR A 410 0.18 -4.56 -20.74
CA TYR A 410 0.58 -5.96 -20.87
C TYR A 410 1.97 -6.17 -20.29
N ASN A 411 2.19 -7.36 -19.74
CA ASN A 411 3.50 -7.91 -19.47
C ASN A 411 3.86 -8.88 -20.61
N TYR A 412 4.98 -8.63 -21.28
CA TYR A 412 5.56 -9.57 -22.23
C TYR A 412 6.70 -10.34 -21.55
N ASP A 413 6.51 -11.64 -21.39
CA ASP A 413 7.52 -12.55 -20.85
C ASP A 413 8.44 -13.01 -21.99
N ILE A 414 9.72 -12.64 -21.88
CA ILE A 414 10.73 -12.92 -22.89
C ILE A 414 10.99 -14.42 -23.04
N THR A 415 11.09 -15.16 -21.93
CA THR A 415 11.40 -16.59 -21.94
C THR A 415 10.24 -17.42 -22.45
N LEU A 416 9.02 -17.11 -21.98
CA LEU A 416 7.81 -17.81 -22.42
C LEU A 416 7.32 -17.35 -23.79
N ASN A 417 7.83 -16.23 -24.31
CA ASN A 417 7.39 -15.61 -25.55
C ASN A 417 5.85 -15.46 -25.56
N SER A 418 5.30 -14.82 -24.53
CA SER A 418 3.85 -14.69 -24.37
C SER A 418 3.45 -13.41 -23.64
N TYR A 419 2.20 -13.02 -23.83
CA TYR A 419 1.60 -11.85 -23.19
C TYR A 419 0.67 -12.27 -22.06
N SER A 420 0.72 -11.51 -20.96
CA SER A 420 -0.32 -11.50 -19.94
C SER A 420 -0.79 -10.07 -19.67
N VAL A 421 -2.03 -9.92 -19.22
CA VAL A 421 -2.50 -8.62 -18.71
C VAL A 421 -1.75 -8.34 -17.42
N HIS A 422 -1.05 -7.20 -17.36
CA HIS A 422 -0.35 -6.75 -16.16
C HIS A 422 -1.29 -5.93 -15.28
N LEU A 423 -1.78 -4.80 -15.81
CA LEU A 423 -2.67 -3.86 -15.12
C LEU A 423 -3.62 -3.17 -16.10
N ILE A 424 -4.70 -2.60 -15.59
CA ILE A 424 -5.64 -1.77 -16.36
C ILE A 424 -5.54 -0.34 -15.83
N PRO A 425 -4.80 0.57 -16.49
CA PRO A 425 -4.74 1.98 -16.12
C PRO A 425 -6.11 2.69 -16.16
N PRO A 426 -6.30 3.77 -15.39
CA PRO A 426 -7.60 4.46 -15.29
C PRO A 426 -7.98 5.30 -16.53
N SER A 427 -7.06 5.46 -17.48
CA SER A 427 -7.28 6.24 -18.71
C SER A 427 -6.64 5.59 -19.93
N GLN A 428 -7.31 5.71 -21.07
CA GLN A 428 -6.78 5.27 -22.35
C GLN A 428 -5.65 6.20 -22.81
N LYS A 429 -4.59 5.66 -23.40
CA LYS A 429 -3.50 6.46 -23.97
C LYS A 429 -2.91 5.80 -25.20
N SER A 430 -2.52 6.59 -26.21
CA SER A 430 -1.51 6.20 -27.21
C SER A 430 -0.22 7.00 -26.98
N CYS A 431 0.94 6.49 -27.42
CA CYS A 431 2.23 7.16 -27.24
C CYS A 431 2.55 7.60 -25.79
N GLY A 432 2.04 6.93 -24.76
CA GLY A 432 2.11 7.40 -23.37
C GLY A 432 3.08 6.64 -22.51
N SER A 433 4.26 7.23 -22.28
CA SER A 433 5.40 6.53 -21.69
C SER A 433 5.12 6.08 -20.28
N ILE A 434 5.06 4.77 -20.19
CA ILE A 434 5.15 4.01 -18.95
C ILE A 434 6.50 4.32 -18.31
N ALA A 435 6.48 4.57 -17.01
CA ALA A 435 7.68 4.75 -16.23
C ALA A 435 7.69 3.80 -15.03
N LEU A 436 8.88 3.32 -14.70
CA LEU A 436 9.13 2.63 -13.44
C LEU A 436 10.12 3.48 -12.65
N VAL A 437 9.69 3.97 -11.49
CA VAL A 437 10.53 4.74 -10.58
C VAL A 437 10.15 4.41 -9.15
N ASN A 438 11.15 4.20 -8.29
CA ASN A 438 10.96 3.91 -6.87
C ASN A 438 9.95 2.79 -6.60
N ASN A 439 10.05 1.70 -7.36
CA ASN A 439 9.14 0.55 -7.32
C ASN A 439 7.65 0.91 -7.54
N LYS A 440 7.39 1.97 -8.30
CA LYS A 440 6.05 2.37 -8.72
C LYS A 440 5.99 2.44 -10.23
N LEU A 441 4.83 2.08 -10.74
CA LEU A 441 4.53 2.20 -12.15
C LEU A 441 3.75 3.49 -12.39
N TYR A 442 4.25 4.33 -13.28
CA TYR A 442 3.57 5.57 -13.67
C TYR A 442 2.97 5.43 -15.06
N TRP A 443 1.73 5.91 -15.18
CA TRP A 443 0.96 6.02 -16.41
C TRP A 443 0.68 7.49 -16.67
N PHE A 444 1.53 8.12 -17.47
CA PHE A 444 1.54 9.56 -17.67
C PHE A 444 1.91 9.90 -19.11
N GLY A 445 1.82 11.17 -19.49
CA GLY A 445 2.07 11.58 -20.87
C GLY A 445 1.06 10.95 -21.83
N GLY A 446 1.50 10.73 -23.07
CA GLY A 446 0.69 10.17 -24.15
C GLY A 446 -0.45 11.04 -24.67
N TYR A 447 -0.93 10.64 -25.84
CA TYR A 447 -2.13 11.17 -26.45
C TYR A 447 -3.36 10.49 -25.86
N ASN A 448 -4.37 11.30 -25.54
CA ASN A 448 -5.70 10.86 -25.13
C ASN A 448 -6.74 11.84 -25.67
N TYR A 449 -7.78 11.32 -26.32
CA TYR A 449 -8.86 12.10 -26.93
C TYR A 449 -10.25 11.54 -26.57
N PRO A 450 -11.18 12.39 -26.07
CA PRO A 450 -10.93 13.78 -25.64
C PRO A 450 -9.92 13.81 -24.49
N SER A 451 -9.15 14.89 -24.38
CA SER A 451 -8.19 15.03 -23.28
C SER A 451 -8.95 15.02 -21.95
N ILE A 452 -8.67 14.03 -21.12
CA ILE A 452 -9.25 13.89 -19.78
C ILE A 452 -8.19 14.16 -18.73
N THR A 453 -8.58 14.95 -17.73
CA THR A 453 -7.93 14.99 -16.42
C THR A 453 -8.69 14.02 -15.51
N PRO A 454 -7.99 13.14 -14.79
CA PRO A 454 -6.54 13.13 -14.60
C PRO A 454 -5.71 12.51 -15.73
N ASN A 455 -4.45 12.96 -15.83
CA ASN A 455 -3.51 12.58 -16.89
C ASN A 455 -2.23 11.90 -16.38
N THR A 456 -1.97 11.93 -15.06
CA THR A 456 -0.81 11.32 -14.42
C THR A 456 -1.27 10.37 -13.32
N PHE A 457 -0.95 9.09 -13.46
CA PHE A 457 -1.33 8.07 -12.49
C PHE A 457 -0.11 7.30 -11.98
N ALA A 458 -0.14 6.85 -10.74
CA ALA A 458 0.84 5.96 -10.14
C ALA A 458 0.16 4.70 -9.61
N TYR A 459 0.75 3.54 -9.87
CA TYR A 459 0.36 2.27 -9.26
C TYR A 459 1.41 1.85 -8.25
N PHE A 460 0.94 1.54 -7.05
CA PHE A 460 1.75 1.08 -5.93
C PHE A 460 1.57 -0.44 -5.86
N TYR A 461 2.65 -1.18 -6.15
CA TYR A 461 2.66 -2.64 -6.10
C TYR A 461 2.35 -3.18 -4.73
#